data_AF-A0A672RW43-F1
#
_entry.id   AF-A0A672RW43-F1
#
_cell.length_a   1.000
_cell.length_b   1.000
_cell.length_c   1.000
_cell.angle_alpha   90.00
_cell.angle_beta   90.00
_cell.angle_gamma   90.00
#
_symmetry.space_group_name_H-M   'P 1'
#
loop_
_entity.id
_entity.type
_entity.pdbx_description
1 polymer ?
#
loop_
_entity_poly.entity_id
_entity_poly.type
_entity_poly.pdbx_seq_one_letter_code
_entity_poly.pdbx_strand_id
1 'polypeptide(L)'
;LQIKQWLLVWPISSLLVCTNKSHNQPLFLILQYPEEREFLKSLEHSVSWVEKRVLPFLASSSSEQQLSLSRKTVESCLTVCKDVLRVSVGDSDFRDHVLQLVASVLQTEKGYVCIPPVLALLTEVAQACLSHKPEEDQEDQTSLTIRILTNIFQKVVEIIAHRLRKDKEEGQELCCSSEEALYDFLLVTKFTTERSEFITGVFSSLCAAVIIDISRTLQKISPVEEVLTPETVNDLPPLSNTILKVMLRSPAVTRFFLSEMSSSIESEAIDSITQWAAVTHILTIIKQSDAFIVEFKEIALSVRRQIQNYYNITAENSDNIQRTIYESTVRMLIDILNQCQQPNS
;
A
#
# COMPACT_ATOMS: atom_id res chain seq x y z
N LEU A 1 -29.69 -6.43 21.51
CA LEU A 1 -29.52 -6.62 22.97
C LEU A 1 -28.23 -7.35 23.33
N GLN A 2 -27.87 -8.44 22.65
CA GLN A 2 -26.68 -9.24 23.01
C GLN A 2 -25.37 -8.44 22.99
N ILE A 3 -25.02 -7.66 21.95
CA ILE A 3 -23.71 -6.95 21.91
C ILE A 3 -23.57 -5.88 23.01
N LYS A 4 -24.66 -5.19 23.40
CA LYS A 4 -24.64 -4.27 24.55
C LYS A 4 -24.38 -4.99 25.87
N GLN A 5 -24.76 -6.26 25.99
CA GLN A 5 -24.42 -7.13 27.12
C GLN A 5 -22.97 -7.63 27.06
N TRP A 6 -22.39 -7.81 25.86
CA TRP A 6 -20.97 -8.20 25.70
C TRP A 6 -20.00 -7.03 25.95
N LEU A 7 -20.40 -5.80 25.62
CA LEU A 7 -19.67 -4.57 25.98
C LEU A 7 -19.55 -4.38 27.50
N LEU A 8 -20.48 -4.95 28.30
CA LEU A 8 -20.40 -4.96 29.77
C LEU A 8 -19.42 -6.00 30.34
N VAL A 9 -18.96 -6.96 29.51
CA VAL A 9 -17.98 -8.01 29.89
C VAL A 9 -16.58 -7.68 29.35
N TRP A 10 -16.44 -6.59 28.60
CA TRP A 10 -15.15 -6.08 28.16
C TRP A 10 -14.36 -5.59 29.39
N PRO A 11 -13.06 -5.92 29.56
CA PRO A 11 -12.17 -5.21 30.47
C PRO A 11 -11.97 -3.76 29.97
N ILE A 12 -12.98 -2.92 30.20
CA ILE A 12 -13.05 -1.51 29.82
C ILE A 12 -11.97 -0.68 30.52
N SER A 13 -11.49 -1.11 31.69
CA SER A 13 -10.54 -0.33 32.48
C SER A 13 -9.23 -0.03 31.75
N SER A 14 -8.72 -0.95 30.92
CA SER A 14 -7.41 -0.78 30.28
C SER A 14 -7.46 0.06 28.98
N LEU A 15 -8.59 0.01 28.25
CA LEU A 15 -8.73 0.62 26.93
C LEU A 15 -9.34 2.02 26.96
N LEU A 16 -10.25 2.30 27.92
CA LEU A 16 -10.96 3.59 28.03
C LEU A 16 -10.12 4.68 28.71
N VAL A 17 -9.11 4.28 29.50
CA VAL A 17 -8.10 5.21 30.05
C VAL A 17 -7.21 5.77 28.93
N CYS A 18 -6.96 4.98 27.88
CA CYS A 18 -6.06 5.38 26.79
C CYS A 18 -6.69 6.36 25.81
N THR A 19 -8.00 6.29 25.52
CA THR A 19 -8.60 7.02 24.39
C THR A 19 -9.11 8.43 24.70
N ASN A 20 -9.17 8.85 25.97
CA ASN A 20 -9.97 10.03 26.39
C ASN A 20 -9.17 11.28 26.82
N LYS A 21 -7.85 11.35 26.59
CA LYS A 21 -7.05 12.55 26.93
C LYS A 21 -6.05 12.91 25.84
N SER A 22 -6.34 14.01 25.15
CA SER A 22 -5.46 14.64 24.15
C SER A 22 -4.13 15.10 24.78
N HIS A 23 -3.06 14.90 24.00
CA HIS A 23 -1.75 15.57 24.06
C HIS A 23 -0.68 15.15 25.09
N ASN A 24 -0.92 14.21 26.02
CA ASN A 24 0.13 13.75 26.96
C ASN A 24 0.10 12.22 27.27
N GLN A 25 -0.05 11.38 26.24
CA GLN A 25 -0.28 9.93 26.40
C GLN A 25 0.94 9.02 26.64
N PRO A 26 2.16 9.25 26.12
CA PRO A 26 3.23 8.24 26.24
C PRO A 26 3.66 7.96 27.69
N LEU A 27 3.69 9.01 28.52
CA LEU A 27 4.14 8.94 29.91
C LEU A 27 3.14 8.24 30.84
N PHE A 28 1.84 8.27 30.51
CA PHE A 28 0.82 7.71 31.42
C PHE A 28 0.76 6.18 31.39
N LEU A 29 1.07 5.57 30.24
CA LEU A 29 1.14 4.10 30.09
C LEU A 29 2.33 3.50 30.87
N ILE A 30 3.49 4.15 30.79
CA ILE A 30 4.72 3.72 31.48
C ILE A 30 4.60 3.89 33.01
N LEU A 31 3.85 4.89 33.48
CA LEU A 31 3.67 5.16 34.91
C LEU A 31 2.61 4.29 35.61
N GLN A 32 1.71 3.64 34.87
CA GLN A 32 0.65 2.80 35.46
C GLN A 32 1.00 1.31 35.59
N TYR A 33 2.00 0.81 34.85
CA TYR A 33 2.34 -0.61 34.82
C TYR A 33 3.86 -0.81 34.99
N PRO A 34 4.36 -1.05 36.23
CA PRO A 34 5.77 -1.37 36.45
C PRO A 34 6.19 -2.74 35.86
N GLU A 35 5.21 -3.59 35.53
CA GLU A 35 5.40 -4.89 34.88
C GLU A 35 4.87 -4.86 33.44
N GLU A 36 5.69 -4.34 32.53
CA GLU A 36 5.40 -4.14 31.09
C GLU A 36 4.78 -5.37 30.40
N ARG A 37 5.26 -6.58 30.74
CA ARG A 37 4.81 -7.84 30.12
C ARG A 37 3.40 -8.28 30.57
N GLU A 38 2.99 -8.00 31.81
CA GLU A 38 1.62 -8.35 32.25
C GLU A 38 0.57 -7.52 31.51
N PHE A 39 0.87 -6.25 31.26
CA PHE A 39 0.05 -5.36 30.44
C PHE A 39 -0.08 -5.88 29.00
N LEU A 40 1.04 -6.23 28.36
CA LEU A 40 1.02 -6.80 27.00
C LEU A 40 0.17 -8.07 26.91
N LYS A 41 0.32 -9.01 27.85
CA LYS A 41 -0.50 -10.23 27.88
C LYS A 41 -2.00 -9.93 28.02
N SER A 42 -2.37 -8.93 28.81
CA SER A 42 -3.76 -8.48 28.93
C SER A 42 -4.30 -7.94 27.59
N LEU A 43 -3.46 -7.21 26.86
CA LEU A 43 -3.79 -6.69 25.54
C LEU A 43 -3.86 -7.80 24.47
N GLU A 44 -2.93 -8.75 24.46
CA GLU A 44 -2.94 -9.95 23.61
C GLU A 44 -4.24 -10.76 23.79
N HIS A 45 -4.69 -10.92 25.04
CA HIS A 45 -5.98 -11.55 25.35
C HIS A 45 -7.16 -10.75 24.79
N SER A 46 -7.09 -9.42 24.87
CA SER A 46 -8.13 -8.52 24.32
C SER A 46 -8.16 -8.59 22.79
N VAL A 47 -7.00 -8.60 22.13
CA VAL A 47 -6.84 -8.82 20.69
C VAL A 47 -7.45 -10.15 20.27
N SER A 48 -7.12 -11.23 20.98
CA SER A 48 -7.67 -12.57 20.74
C SER A 48 -9.19 -12.61 20.89
N TRP A 49 -9.73 -11.85 21.86
CA TRP A 49 -11.17 -11.75 22.03
C TRP A 49 -11.84 -11.01 20.86
N VAL A 50 -11.25 -9.90 20.39
CA VAL A 50 -11.75 -9.16 19.22
C VAL A 50 -11.74 -10.07 17.98
N GLU A 51 -10.64 -10.77 17.74
CA GLU A 51 -10.54 -11.73 16.64
C GLU A 51 -11.62 -12.82 16.72
N LYS A 52 -11.81 -13.45 17.88
CA LYS A 52 -12.73 -14.59 18.01
C LYS A 52 -14.21 -14.19 18.12
N ARG A 53 -14.51 -13.01 18.65
CA ARG A 53 -15.89 -12.61 19.01
C ARG A 53 -16.43 -11.47 18.19
N VAL A 54 -15.61 -10.55 17.72
CA VAL A 54 -16.06 -9.35 17.00
C VAL A 54 -15.92 -9.51 15.50
N LEU A 55 -14.79 -10.05 15.05
CA LEU A 55 -14.45 -10.25 13.64
C LEU A 55 -15.50 -11.05 12.84
N PRO A 56 -16.18 -12.10 13.40
CA PRO A 56 -17.25 -12.79 12.67
C PRO A 56 -18.40 -11.86 12.23
N PHE A 57 -18.65 -10.76 12.95
CA PHE A 57 -19.67 -9.79 12.55
C PHE A 57 -19.23 -8.89 11.39
N LEU A 58 -17.93 -8.78 11.09
CA LEU A 58 -17.45 -8.16 9.84
C LEU A 58 -17.61 -9.11 8.64
N ALA A 59 -17.65 -10.42 8.89
CA ALA A 59 -17.86 -11.41 7.83
C ALA A 59 -19.34 -11.58 7.47
N SER A 60 -20.24 -11.60 8.47
CA SER A 60 -21.66 -11.95 8.25
C SER A 60 -22.64 -11.16 9.12
N SER A 61 -22.49 -9.83 9.16
CA SER A 61 -23.41 -8.96 9.90
C SER A 61 -24.85 -9.05 9.38
N SER A 62 -25.80 -9.20 10.32
CA SER A 62 -27.24 -9.24 10.01
C SER A 62 -27.90 -7.86 9.94
N SER A 63 -27.20 -6.80 10.37
CA SER A 63 -27.69 -5.41 10.37
C SER A 63 -26.56 -4.40 10.29
N GLU A 64 -26.85 -3.20 9.76
CA GLU A 64 -25.90 -2.09 9.68
C GLU A 64 -25.40 -1.64 11.06
N GLN A 65 -26.25 -1.69 12.09
CA GLN A 65 -25.84 -1.34 13.46
C GLN A 65 -24.79 -2.31 14.01
N GLN A 66 -24.95 -3.61 13.75
CA GLN A 66 -23.95 -4.62 14.14
C GLN A 66 -22.64 -4.41 13.40
N LEU A 67 -22.70 -4.15 12.09
CA LEU A 67 -21.52 -3.87 11.26
C LEU A 67 -20.79 -2.61 11.72
N SER A 68 -21.51 -1.52 12.00
CA SER A 68 -20.94 -0.26 12.48
C SER A 68 -20.25 -0.45 13.83
N LEU A 69 -20.87 -1.21 14.73
CA LEU A 69 -20.31 -1.47 16.05
C LEU A 69 -19.08 -2.38 15.98
N SER A 70 -19.14 -3.48 15.22
CA SER A 70 -17.99 -4.38 15.05
C SER A 70 -16.81 -3.67 14.41
N ARG A 71 -17.07 -2.86 13.37
CA ARG A 71 -16.07 -1.97 12.76
C ARG A 71 -15.40 -1.09 13.80
N LYS A 72 -16.17 -0.29 14.55
CA LYS A 72 -15.62 0.63 15.56
C LYS A 72 -14.81 -0.09 16.63
N THR A 73 -15.25 -1.28 17.06
CA THR A 73 -14.52 -2.10 18.02
C THR A 73 -13.19 -2.58 17.47
N VAL A 74 -13.14 -3.06 16.22
CA VAL A 74 -11.90 -3.48 15.56
C VAL A 74 -10.96 -2.29 15.35
N GLU A 75 -11.47 -1.15 14.84
CA GLU A 75 -10.69 0.08 14.65
C GLU A 75 -10.09 0.59 15.96
N SER A 76 -10.86 0.54 17.05
CA SER A 76 -10.37 0.92 18.39
C SER A 76 -9.27 -0.01 18.87
N CYS A 77 -9.42 -1.32 18.65
CA CYS A 77 -8.41 -2.31 19.00
C CYS A 77 -7.11 -2.07 18.21
N LEU A 78 -7.20 -1.88 16.89
CA LEU A 78 -6.04 -1.56 16.04
C LEU A 78 -5.37 -0.26 16.47
N THR A 79 -6.16 0.77 16.82
CA THR A 79 -5.61 2.06 17.27
C THR A 79 -4.82 1.91 18.55
N VAL A 80 -5.32 1.16 19.53
CA VAL A 80 -4.59 0.93 20.79
C VAL A 80 -3.32 0.11 20.54
N CYS A 81 -3.38 -0.93 19.72
CA CYS A 81 -2.18 -1.70 19.37
C CYS A 81 -1.13 -0.81 18.70
N LYS A 82 -1.55 0.04 17.76
CA LYS A 82 -0.68 1.04 17.12
C LYS A 82 -0.06 1.98 18.16
N ASP A 83 -0.85 2.53 19.09
CA ASP A 83 -0.35 3.45 20.11
C ASP A 83 0.66 2.78 21.06
N VAL A 84 0.46 1.50 21.41
CA VAL A 84 1.40 0.69 22.20
C VAL A 84 2.71 0.44 21.45
N LEU A 85 2.64 0.10 20.15
CA LEU A 85 3.82 -0.07 19.31
C LEU A 85 4.61 1.24 19.17
N ARG A 86 3.92 2.36 19.00
CA ARG A 86 4.53 3.69 18.87
C ARG A 86 5.33 4.12 20.10
N VAL A 87 4.90 3.74 21.30
CA VAL A 87 5.63 4.03 22.54
C VAL A 87 6.71 3.00 22.86
N SER A 88 7.00 2.09 21.92
CA SER A 88 8.04 1.06 22.01
C SER A 88 7.88 0.08 23.18
N VAL A 89 6.65 -0.11 23.64
CA VAL A 89 6.30 -1.07 24.71
C VAL A 89 6.00 -2.47 24.16
N GLY A 90 5.87 -2.64 22.84
CA GLY A 90 5.54 -3.92 22.22
C GLY A 90 6.75 -4.82 21.96
N ASP A 91 6.77 -6.01 22.56
CA ASP A 91 7.75 -7.06 22.28
C ASP A 91 7.44 -7.84 20.98
N SER A 92 8.29 -8.82 20.63
CA SER A 92 8.10 -9.69 19.45
C SER A 92 6.78 -10.45 19.51
N ASP A 93 6.44 -11.04 20.65
CA ASP A 93 5.21 -11.83 20.82
C ASP A 93 3.97 -10.98 20.58
N PHE A 94 3.95 -9.75 21.12
CA PHE A 94 2.85 -8.83 20.90
C PHE A 94 2.73 -8.42 19.43
N ARG A 95 3.86 -8.13 18.77
CA ARG A 95 3.88 -7.79 17.33
C ARG A 95 3.31 -8.92 16.48
N ASP A 96 3.68 -10.17 16.75
CA ASP A 96 3.15 -11.33 16.04
C ASP A 96 1.64 -11.48 16.21
N HIS A 97 1.13 -11.33 17.45
CA HIS A 97 -0.32 -11.34 17.71
C HIS A 97 -1.07 -10.23 16.97
N VAL A 98 -0.48 -9.04 16.90
CA VAL A 98 -1.06 -7.89 16.20
C VAL A 98 -1.07 -8.10 14.69
N LEU A 99 0.03 -8.59 14.10
CA LEU A 99 0.10 -8.90 12.68
C LEU A 99 -0.87 -10.03 12.31
N GLN A 100 -1.04 -11.02 13.17
CA GLN A 100 -2.06 -12.06 13.01
C GLN A 100 -3.48 -11.46 13.02
N LEU A 101 -3.79 -10.57 13.97
CA LEU A 101 -5.09 -9.87 13.98
C LEU A 101 -5.32 -9.11 12.68
N VAL A 102 -4.33 -8.37 12.19
CA VAL A 102 -4.43 -7.63 10.92
C VAL A 102 -4.71 -8.59 9.76
N ALA A 103 -3.99 -9.70 9.67
CA ALA A 103 -4.22 -10.71 8.64
C ALA A 103 -5.66 -11.25 8.71
N SER A 104 -6.16 -11.58 9.91
CA SER A 104 -7.53 -12.03 10.13
C SER A 104 -8.56 -10.96 9.74
N VAL A 105 -8.32 -9.68 10.05
CA VAL A 105 -9.21 -8.57 9.65
C VAL A 105 -9.31 -8.48 8.13
N LEU A 106 -8.17 -8.49 7.44
CA LEU A 106 -8.12 -8.40 5.97
C LEU A 106 -8.74 -9.60 5.24
N GLN A 107 -8.88 -10.74 5.92
CA GLN A 107 -9.57 -11.92 5.39
C GLN A 107 -11.10 -11.83 5.45
N THR A 108 -11.67 -10.90 6.21
CA THR A 108 -13.13 -10.74 6.30
C THR A 108 -13.72 -9.96 5.14
N GLU A 109 -14.97 -10.28 4.75
CA GLU A 109 -15.63 -9.63 3.61
C GLU A 109 -15.72 -8.10 3.76
N LYS A 110 -16.08 -7.61 4.95
CA LYS A 110 -16.14 -6.16 5.24
C LYS A 110 -14.88 -5.62 5.94
N GLY A 111 -13.80 -6.39 5.99
CA GLY A 111 -12.55 -5.99 6.64
C GLY A 111 -11.84 -4.82 5.97
N TYR A 112 -12.11 -4.60 4.68
CA TYR A 112 -11.51 -3.50 3.90
C TYR A 112 -11.77 -2.11 4.50
N VAL A 113 -12.87 -1.93 5.24
CA VAL A 113 -13.18 -0.66 5.92
C VAL A 113 -12.14 -0.29 6.98
N CYS A 114 -11.35 -1.26 7.44
CA CYS A 114 -10.27 -1.09 8.41
C CYS A 114 -8.90 -0.87 7.74
N ILE A 115 -8.80 -0.73 6.41
CA ILE A 115 -7.51 -0.53 5.73
C ILE A 115 -6.75 0.71 6.25
N PRO A 116 -7.38 1.90 6.41
CA PRO A 116 -6.65 3.06 6.95
C PRO A 116 -6.03 2.80 8.34
N PRO A 117 -6.76 2.28 9.36
CA PRO A 117 -6.13 1.95 10.64
C PRO A 117 -5.16 0.76 10.55
N VAL A 118 -5.35 -0.19 9.63
CA VAL A 118 -4.35 -1.24 9.36
C VAL A 118 -3.04 -0.62 8.87
N LEU A 119 -3.08 0.25 7.85
CA LEU A 119 -1.89 0.93 7.32
C LEU A 119 -1.18 1.76 8.41
N ALA A 120 -1.94 2.48 9.23
CA ALA A 120 -1.40 3.22 10.37
C ALA A 120 -0.69 2.30 11.37
N LEU A 121 -1.22 1.11 11.64
CA LEU A 121 -0.57 0.12 12.50
C LEU A 121 0.69 -0.45 11.85
N LEU A 122 0.62 -0.84 10.58
CA LEU A 122 1.77 -1.37 9.84
C LEU A 122 2.91 -0.36 9.76
N THR A 123 2.60 0.93 9.75
CA THR A 123 3.58 2.03 9.78
C THR A 123 4.45 1.96 11.05
N GLU A 124 3.83 1.77 12.21
CA GLU A 124 4.58 1.66 13.48
C GLU A 124 5.41 0.37 13.55
N VAL A 125 4.88 -0.75 13.03
CA VAL A 125 5.64 -2.01 12.92
C VAL A 125 6.84 -1.83 12.00
N ALA A 126 6.63 -1.26 10.81
CA ALA A 126 7.68 -1.01 9.83
C ALA A 126 8.76 -0.09 10.40
N GLN A 127 8.36 0.97 11.10
CA GLN A 127 9.29 1.90 11.73
C GLN A 127 10.13 1.22 12.80
N ALA A 128 9.53 0.37 13.64
CA ALA A 128 10.27 -0.40 14.64
C ALA A 128 11.31 -1.34 14.01
N CYS A 129 10.96 -2.01 12.91
CA CYS A 129 11.87 -2.90 12.19
C CYS A 129 13.02 -2.16 11.49
N LEU A 130 12.79 -0.94 11.00
CA LEU A 130 13.76 -0.21 10.18
C LEU A 130 14.63 0.77 10.98
N SER A 131 14.18 1.21 12.16
CA SER A 131 14.90 2.23 12.95
C SER A 131 16.08 1.68 13.75
N HIS A 132 16.09 0.37 14.03
CA HIS A 132 17.14 -0.27 14.84
C HIS A 132 17.88 -1.31 14.00
N LYS A 133 19.22 -1.32 14.09
CA LYS A 133 19.98 -2.48 13.62
C LYS A 133 19.64 -3.66 14.52
N PRO A 134 19.18 -4.80 13.99
CA PRO A 134 18.92 -5.97 14.81
C PRO A 134 20.22 -6.41 15.48
N GLU A 135 20.13 -6.83 16.74
CA GLU A 135 21.18 -7.64 17.35
C GLU A 135 21.30 -8.95 16.54
N GLU A 136 22.50 -9.57 16.47
CA GLU A 136 22.73 -10.78 15.64
C GLU A 136 21.70 -11.90 15.96
N ASP A 137 21.28 -12.02 17.22
CA ASP A 137 20.28 -13.00 17.67
C ASP A 137 18.82 -12.68 17.23
N GLN A 138 18.55 -11.47 16.73
CA GLN A 138 17.21 -10.99 16.34
C GLN A 138 17.06 -10.71 14.83
N GLU A 139 18.13 -10.90 14.04
CA GLU A 139 18.13 -10.61 12.60
C GLU A 139 17.11 -11.49 11.85
N ASP A 140 17.10 -12.80 12.12
CA ASP A 140 16.17 -13.75 11.51
C ASP A 140 14.70 -13.41 11.81
N GLN A 141 14.40 -13.03 13.06
CA GLN A 141 13.05 -12.64 13.46
C GLN A 141 12.63 -11.32 12.80
N THR A 142 13.56 -10.37 12.67
CA THR A 142 13.29 -9.09 12.02
C THR A 142 13.03 -9.27 10.52
N SER A 143 13.81 -10.10 9.83
CA SER A 143 13.57 -10.45 8.42
C SER A 143 12.22 -11.17 8.23
N LEU A 144 11.89 -12.12 9.11
CA LEU A 144 10.57 -12.77 9.09
C LEU A 144 9.43 -11.75 9.25
N THR A 145 9.58 -10.82 10.19
CA THR A 145 8.58 -9.76 10.44
C THR A 145 8.44 -8.85 9.22
N ILE A 146 9.54 -8.44 8.59
CA ILE A 146 9.55 -7.64 7.36
C ILE A 146 8.81 -8.39 6.23
N ARG A 147 9.04 -9.69 6.07
CA ARG A 147 8.35 -10.51 5.07
C ARG A 147 6.84 -10.62 5.33
N ILE A 148 6.44 -10.78 6.59
CA ILE A 148 5.01 -10.80 6.95
C ILE A 148 4.38 -9.44 6.66
N LEU A 149 5.06 -8.37 7.05
CA LEU A 149 4.64 -6.99 6.83
C LEU A 149 4.44 -6.67 5.34
N THR A 150 5.41 -7.03 4.47
CA THR A 150 5.30 -6.82 3.03
C THR A 150 4.17 -7.63 2.41
N ASN A 151 3.97 -8.88 2.85
CA ASN A 151 2.85 -9.72 2.41
C ASN A 151 1.48 -9.14 2.81
N ILE A 152 1.36 -8.61 4.04
CA ILE A 152 0.13 -7.95 4.49
C ILE A 152 -0.09 -6.67 3.68
N PHE A 153 0.95 -5.88 3.42
CA PHE A 153 0.84 -4.69 2.59
C PHE A 153 0.40 -5.01 1.16
N GLN A 154 0.98 -6.03 0.53
CA GLN A 154 0.51 -6.54 -0.75
C GLN A 154 -0.98 -6.89 -0.69
N LYS A 155 -1.42 -7.55 0.40
CA LYS A 155 -2.83 -7.91 0.58
C LYS A 155 -3.74 -6.70 0.69
N VAL A 156 -3.29 -5.63 1.36
CA VAL A 156 -4.02 -4.35 1.42
C VAL A 156 -4.26 -3.81 0.01
N VAL A 157 -3.20 -3.74 -0.82
CA VAL A 157 -3.30 -3.24 -2.19
C VAL A 157 -4.23 -4.12 -3.05
N GLU A 158 -4.14 -5.44 -2.91
CA GLU A 158 -5.06 -6.39 -3.57
C GLU A 158 -6.52 -6.16 -3.20
N ILE A 159 -6.81 -5.90 -1.92
CA ILE A 159 -8.16 -5.66 -1.42
C ILE A 159 -8.73 -4.35 -1.97
N ILE A 160 -7.94 -3.27 -1.99
CA ILE A 160 -8.36 -1.99 -2.60
C ILE A 160 -8.68 -2.20 -4.09
N ALA A 161 -7.77 -2.85 -4.82
CA ALA A 161 -7.96 -3.16 -6.24
C ALA A 161 -9.20 -4.05 -6.47
N HIS A 162 -9.44 -5.04 -5.59
CA HIS A 162 -10.61 -5.89 -5.64
C HIS A 162 -11.89 -5.09 -5.36
N ARG A 163 -11.89 -4.20 -4.37
CA ARG A 163 -13.07 -3.39 -4.04
C ARG A 163 -13.45 -2.50 -5.19
N LEU A 164 -12.51 -1.79 -5.80
CA LEU A 164 -12.72 -0.98 -7.01
C LEU A 164 -13.38 -1.75 -8.16
N ARG A 165 -13.10 -3.05 -8.29
CA ARG A 165 -13.73 -3.91 -9.30
C ARG A 165 -15.12 -4.39 -8.89
N LYS A 166 -15.32 -4.73 -7.61
CA LYS A 166 -16.60 -5.25 -7.09
C LYS A 166 -17.62 -4.13 -6.95
N ASP A 167 -17.19 -2.93 -6.59
CA ASP A 167 -18.02 -1.75 -6.36
C ASP A 167 -17.17 -0.49 -6.47
N LYS A 168 -17.41 0.27 -7.54
CA LYS A 168 -16.57 1.40 -7.91
C LYS A 168 -16.66 2.54 -6.89
N GLU A 169 -17.85 2.82 -6.35
CA GLU A 169 -18.07 3.94 -5.43
C GLU A 169 -17.39 3.67 -4.09
N GLU A 170 -17.67 2.51 -3.47
CA GLU A 170 -17.01 2.15 -2.22
C GLU A 170 -15.50 1.96 -2.38
N GLY A 171 -15.05 1.44 -3.53
CA GLY A 171 -13.62 1.32 -3.83
C GLY A 171 -12.92 2.67 -3.94
N GLN A 172 -13.58 3.68 -4.53
CA GLN A 172 -13.06 5.04 -4.61
C GLN A 172 -13.04 5.73 -3.24
N GLU A 173 -14.08 5.57 -2.43
CA GLU A 173 -14.10 6.08 -1.05
C GLU A 173 -12.95 5.45 -0.22
N LEU A 174 -12.72 4.15 -0.39
CA LEU A 174 -11.63 3.44 0.26
C LEU A 174 -10.25 3.96 -0.17
N CYS A 175 -10.06 4.23 -1.47
CA CYS A 175 -8.86 4.88 -1.98
C CYS A 175 -8.63 6.24 -1.29
N CYS A 176 -9.62 7.13 -1.33
CA CYS A 176 -9.53 8.47 -0.75
C CYS A 176 -9.24 8.45 0.75
N SER A 177 -9.94 7.58 1.50
CA SER A 177 -9.76 7.46 2.95
C SER A 177 -8.41 6.84 3.36
N SER A 178 -7.75 6.13 2.45
CA SER A 178 -6.45 5.48 2.71
C SER A 178 -5.25 6.35 2.30
N GLU A 179 -5.44 7.48 1.62
CA GLU A 179 -4.34 8.31 1.07
C GLU A 179 -3.30 8.70 2.13
N GLU A 180 -3.73 9.27 3.27
CA GLU A 180 -2.81 9.71 4.32
C GLU A 180 -2.11 8.53 5.01
N ALA A 181 -2.84 7.46 5.33
CA ALA A 181 -2.26 6.30 5.99
C ALA A 181 -1.25 5.57 5.09
N LEU A 182 -1.50 5.53 3.77
CA LEU A 182 -0.56 5.02 2.79
C LEU A 182 0.67 5.92 2.69
N TYR A 183 0.48 7.25 2.68
CA TYR A 183 1.60 8.19 2.65
C TYR A 183 2.52 8.02 3.85
N ASP A 184 1.96 7.97 5.07
CA ASP A 184 2.70 7.77 6.30
C ASP A 184 3.47 6.43 6.29
N PHE A 185 2.86 5.36 5.79
CA PHE A 185 3.50 4.06 5.63
C PHE A 185 4.71 4.12 4.68
N LEU A 186 4.57 4.78 3.53
CA LEU A 186 5.67 4.93 2.58
C LEU A 186 6.79 5.83 3.11
N LEU A 187 6.48 6.80 3.97
CA LEU A 187 7.49 7.63 4.60
C LEU A 187 8.41 6.88 5.56
N VAL A 188 8.07 5.66 5.99
CA VAL A 188 8.96 4.82 6.79
C VAL A 188 10.25 4.48 6.05
N THR A 189 10.24 4.53 4.71
CA THR A 189 11.44 4.36 3.88
C THR A 189 12.58 5.32 4.25
N LYS A 190 12.29 6.47 4.89
CA LYS A 190 13.31 7.41 5.39
C LYS A 190 14.23 6.82 6.47
N PHE A 191 13.82 5.74 7.13
CA PHE A 191 14.59 5.07 8.17
C PHE A 191 15.59 4.04 7.61
N THR A 192 15.59 3.82 6.29
CA THR A 192 16.56 2.96 5.61
C THR A 192 17.26 3.73 4.50
N THR A 193 18.57 3.54 4.36
CA THR A 193 19.39 4.19 3.33
C THR A 193 19.71 3.28 2.14
N GLU A 194 19.46 1.97 2.28
CA GLU A 194 19.75 0.96 1.27
C GLU A 194 18.47 0.26 0.81
N ARG A 195 18.54 -0.38 -0.36
CA ARG A 195 17.45 -1.18 -0.94
C ARG A 195 17.24 -2.43 -0.08
N SER A 196 16.41 -2.30 0.95
CA SER A 196 16.05 -3.39 1.85
C SER A 196 14.96 -4.28 1.26
N GLU A 197 14.80 -5.49 1.82
CA GLU A 197 13.69 -6.39 1.49
C GLU A 197 12.32 -5.72 1.66
N PHE A 198 12.20 -4.83 2.66
CA PHE A 198 11.01 -4.02 2.87
C PHE A 198 10.73 -3.11 1.67
N ILE A 199 11.72 -2.34 1.22
CA ILE A 199 11.57 -1.44 0.06
C ILE A 199 11.17 -2.27 -1.16
N THR A 200 11.94 -3.31 -1.48
CA THR A 200 11.66 -4.14 -2.67
C THR A 200 10.25 -4.74 -2.60
N GLY A 201 9.83 -5.30 -1.46
CA GLY A 201 8.49 -5.90 -1.32
C GLY A 201 7.34 -4.89 -1.43
N VAL A 202 7.48 -3.72 -0.80
CA VAL A 202 6.45 -2.65 -0.84
C VAL A 202 6.34 -2.04 -2.23
N PHE A 203 7.46 -1.64 -2.82
CA PHE A 203 7.43 -0.96 -4.11
C PHE A 203 7.11 -1.90 -5.26
N SER A 204 7.52 -3.18 -5.22
CA SER A 204 7.13 -4.15 -6.25
C SER A 204 5.61 -4.37 -6.26
N SER A 205 4.99 -4.45 -5.09
CA SER A 205 3.52 -4.54 -4.94
C SER A 205 2.82 -3.31 -5.54
N LEU A 206 3.35 -2.11 -5.30
CA LEU A 206 2.80 -0.86 -5.84
C LEU A 206 3.01 -0.75 -7.35
N CYS A 207 4.20 -1.06 -7.87
CA CYS A 207 4.50 -1.11 -9.30
C CYS A 207 3.53 -2.05 -10.01
N ALA A 208 3.39 -3.29 -9.52
CA ALA A 208 2.47 -4.26 -10.08
C ALA A 208 1.03 -3.73 -10.07
N ALA A 209 0.57 -3.17 -8.96
CA ALA A 209 -0.79 -2.65 -8.84
C ALA A 209 -1.08 -1.50 -9.82
N VAL A 210 -0.20 -0.50 -9.90
CA VAL A 210 -0.36 0.65 -10.80
C VAL A 210 -0.31 0.22 -12.26
N ILE A 211 0.66 -0.61 -12.64
CA ILE A 211 0.82 -1.10 -14.02
C ILE A 211 -0.41 -1.92 -14.43
N ILE A 212 -0.87 -2.83 -13.57
CA ILE A 212 -2.06 -3.66 -13.86
C ILE A 212 -3.32 -2.80 -13.98
N ASP A 213 -3.49 -1.80 -13.12
CA ASP A 213 -4.65 -0.91 -13.11
C ASP A 213 -4.77 -0.11 -14.42
N ILE A 214 -3.66 0.49 -14.86
CA ILE A 214 -3.59 1.22 -16.13
C ILE A 214 -3.72 0.25 -17.32
N SER A 215 -3.00 -0.86 -17.32
CA SER A 215 -3.01 -1.85 -18.42
C SER A 215 -4.42 -2.38 -18.70
N ARG A 216 -5.20 -2.68 -17.64
CA ARG A 216 -6.59 -3.13 -17.80
C ARG A 216 -7.50 -2.07 -18.40
N THR A 217 -7.21 -0.80 -18.15
CA THR A 217 -7.96 0.31 -18.75
C THR A 217 -7.60 0.43 -20.22
N LEU A 218 -6.31 0.35 -20.56
CA LEU A 218 -5.83 0.34 -21.95
C LEU A 218 -6.40 -0.82 -22.77
N GLN A 219 -6.55 -2.01 -22.17
CA GLN A 219 -7.16 -3.18 -22.82
C GLN A 219 -8.66 -3.03 -23.12
N LYS A 220 -9.35 -2.11 -22.45
CA LYS A 220 -10.79 -1.85 -22.67
C LYS A 220 -11.05 -0.80 -23.74
N ILE A 221 -10.01 -0.14 -24.24
CA ILE A 221 -10.13 0.91 -25.26
C ILE A 221 -10.60 0.29 -26.57
N SER A 222 -11.70 0.83 -27.09
CA SER A 222 -12.25 0.48 -28.41
C SER A 222 -11.34 1.01 -29.53
N PRO A 223 -11.29 0.38 -30.73
CA PRO A 223 -10.51 0.89 -31.87
C PRO A 223 -10.87 2.33 -32.32
N VAL A 224 -12.01 2.86 -31.86
CA VAL A 224 -12.50 4.21 -32.18
C VAL A 224 -12.02 5.26 -31.15
N GLU A 225 -11.64 4.83 -29.95
CA GLU A 225 -11.08 5.70 -28.93
C GLU A 225 -9.56 5.75 -29.11
N GLU A 226 -9.02 6.94 -29.38
CA GLU A 226 -7.58 7.12 -29.36
C GLU A 226 -7.05 6.89 -27.93
N VAL A 227 -5.92 6.18 -27.82
CA VAL A 227 -5.20 6.04 -26.54
C VAL A 227 -4.68 7.43 -26.15
N LEU A 228 -5.47 8.15 -25.35
CA LEU A 228 -5.16 9.49 -24.90
C LEU A 228 -3.91 9.47 -24.01
N THR A 229 -3.02 10.43 -24.28
CA THR A 229 -1.86 10.69 -23.43
C THR A 229 -2.36 11.31 -22.12
N PRO A 230 -2.03 10.73 -20.95
CA PRO A 230 -2.48 11.27 -19.68
C PRO A 230 -1.72 12.56 -19.38
N GLU A 231 -2.43 13.60 -18.93
CA GLU A 231 -1.83 14.89 -18.59
C GLU A 231 -1.68 15.07 -17.08
N THR A 232 -2.53 14.46 -16.27
CA THR A 232 -2.48 14.57 -14.81
C THR A 232 -2.74 13.21 -14.16
N VAL A 233 -2.41 13.09 -12.87
CA VAL A 233 -2.78 11.89 -12.08
C VAL A 233 -4.28 11.58 -12.12
N ASN A 234 -5.13 12.58 -12.38
CA ASN A 234 -6.58 12.42 -12.46
C ASN A 234 -7.05 11.72 -13.74
N ASP A 235 -6.21 11.67 -14.78
CA ASP A 235 -6.49 10.95 -16.03
C ASP A 235 -6.22 9.45 -15.89
N LEU A 236 -5.63 9.04 -14.76
CA LEU A 236 -5.36 7.64 -14.47
C LEU A 236 -6.55 6.97 -13.76
N PRO A 237 -6.69 5.64 -13.88
CA PRO A 237 -7.70 4.91 -13.14
C PRO A 237 -7.53 5.05 -11.62
N PRO A 238 -8.57 4.78 -10.81
CA PRO A 238 -8.62 5.24 -9.42
C PRO A 238 -7.48 4.75 -8.52
N LEU A 239 -7.03 3.50 -8.67
CA LEU A 239 -5.96 2.96 -7.82
C LEU A 239 -4.61 3.60 -8.17
N SER A 240 -4.30 3.66 -9.46
CA SER A 240 -3.08 4.29 -9.97
C SER A 240 -3.03 5.79 -9.69
N ASN A 241 -4.15 6.51 -9.80
CA ASN A 241 -4.27 7.90 -9.37
C ASN A 241 -3.90 8.04 -7.88
N THR A 242 -4.57 7.28 -7.01
CA THR A 242 -4.36 7.34 -5.55
C THR A 242 -2.91 7.07 -5.18
N ILE A 243 -2.32 5.99 -5.71
CA ILE A 243 -0.94 5.59 -5.41
C ILE A 243 0.05 6.64 -5.90
N LEU A 244 -0.07 7.10 -7.16
CA LEU A 244 0.88 8.07 -7.70
C LEU A 244 0.76 9.43 -7.02
N LYS A 245 -0.46 9.89 -6.73
CA LYS A 245 -0.70 11.11 -5.96
C LYS A 245 -0.01 11.07 -4.59
N VAL A 246 -0.04 9.92 -3.92
CA VAL A 246 0.66 9.69 -2.64
C VAL A 246 2.18 9.68 -2.84
N MET A 247 2.71 8.95 -3.83
CA MET A 247 4.15 8.83 -4.07
C MET A 247 4.80 10.18 -4.42
N LEU A 248 4.13 10.96 -5.26
CA LEU A 248 4.61 12.25 -5.75
C LEU A 248 4.75 13.31 -4.65
N ARG A 249 4.14 13.11 -3.47
CA ARG A 249 4.34 13.98 -2.29
C ARG A 249 5.74 13.91 -1.71
N SER A 250 6.54 12.87 -2.02
CA SER A 250 7.89 12.71 -1.49
C SER A 250 8.87 12.30 -2.60
N PRO A 251 9.90 13.11 -2.90
CA PRO A 251 10.89 12.75 -3.91
C PRO A 251 11.64 11.45 -3.60
N ALA A 252 11.89 11.15 -2.33
CA ALA A 252 12.55 9.91 -1.93
C ALA A 252 11.70 8.67 -2.25
N VAL A 253 10.40 8.72 -1.92
CA VAL A 253 9.44 7.65 -2.25
C VAL A 253 9.31 7.49 -3.75
N THR A 254 9.25 8.60 -4.49
CA THR A 254 9.19 8.58 -5.96
C THR A 254 10.43 7.90 -6.56
N ARG A 255 11.63 8.15 -6.04
CA ARG A 255 12.86 7.48 -6.52
C ARG A 255 12.85 5.98 -6.29
N PHE A 256 12.41 5.51 -5.12
CA PHE A 256 12.29 4.07 -4.87
C PHE A 256 11.31 3.40 -5.83
N PHE A 257 10.19 4.05 -6.13
CA PHE A 257 9.22 3.57 -7.11
C PHE A 257 9.81 3.50 -8.53
N LEU A 258 10.54 4.53 -8.97
CA LEU A 258 11.20 4.52 -10.28
C LEU A 258 12.31 3.46 -10.38
N SER A 259 13.10 3.30 -9.32
CA SER A 259 14.14 2.26 -9.24
C SER A 259 13.54 0.85 -9.32
N GLU A 260 12.43 0.61 -8.62
CA GLU A 260 11.71 -0.66 -8.68
C GLU A 260 11.07 -0.91 -10.05
N MET A 261 10.54 0.14 -10.67
CA MET A 261 10.03 0.07 -12.03
C MET A 261 11.12 -0.30 -13.04
N SER A 262 12.31 0.32 -12.97
CA SER A 262 13.45 -0.06 -13.82
C SER A 262 13.80 -1.53 -13.64
N SER A 263 13.90 -1.98 -12.39
CA SER A 263 14.18 -3.39 -12.05
C SER A 263 13.12 -4.36 -12.58
N SER A 264 11.85 -3.96 -12.58
CA SER A 264 10.74 -4.77 -13.10
C SER A 264 10.79 -4.92 -14.63
N ILE A 265 11.29 -3.92 -15.34
CA ILE A 265 11.48 -3.96 -16.80
C ILE A 265 12.71 -4.80 -17.17
N GLU A 266 13.79 -4.67 -16.40
CA GLU A 266 15.03 -5.42 -16.61
C GLU A 266 14.89 -6.91 -16.32
N SER A 267 14.07 -7.27 -15.33
CA SER A 267 13.76 -8.66 -14.96
C SER A 267 12.69 -9.33 -15.83
N GLU A 268 12.19 -8.64 -16.87
CA GLU A 268 11.13 -9.12 -17.76
C GLU A 268 9.81 -9.47 -17.02
N ALA A 269 9.61 -8.98 -15.79
CA ALA A 269 8.33 -9.06 -15.10
C ALA A 269 7.22 -8.27 -15.82
N ILE A 270 7.62 -7.37 -16.73
CA ILE A 270 6.77 -6.61 -17.63
C ILE A 270 7.07 -7.07 -19.06
N ASP A 271 6.14 -7.82 -19.64
CA ASP A 271 6.36 -8.60 -20.86
C ASP A 271 5.32 -8.35 -21.98
N SER A 272 4.40 -7.41 -21.78
CA SER A 272 3.33 -7.10 -22.74
C SER A 272 3.26 -5.64 -23.17
N ILE A 273 2.80 -5.41 -24.41
CA ILE A 273 2.63 -4.06 -24.97
C ILE A 273 1.73 -3.16 -24.13
N THR A 274 0.68 -3.72 -23.52
CA THR A 274 -0.23 -2.98 -22.64
C THR A 274 0.45 -2.56 -21.34
N GLN A 275 1.36 -3.36 -20.80
CA GLN A 275 2.09 -3.00 -19.58
C GLN A 275 3.23 -2.01 -19.87
N TRP A 276 3.94 -2.14 -20.99
CA TRP A 276 4.90 -1.12 -21.41
C TRP A 276 4.21 0.22 -21.69
N ALA A 277 3.02 0.20 -22.32
CA ALA A 277 2.20 1.40 -22.46
C ALA A 277 1.78 2.00 -21.11
N ALA A 278 1.40 1.15 -20.14
CA ALA A 278 1.11 1.59 -18.79
C ALA A 278 2.33 2.27 -18.12
N VAL A 279 3.53 1.70 -18.27
CA VAL A 279 4.78 2.35 -17.81
C VAL A 279 4.96 3.72 -18.46
N THR A 280 4.74 3.84 -19.76
CA THR A 280 4.84 5.12 -20.48
C THR A 280 3.81 6.14 -20.00
N HIS A 281 2.58 5.72 -19.69
CA HIS A 281 1.57 6.59 -19.06
C HIS A 281 2.06 7.11 -17.70
N ILE A 282 2.64 6.25 -16.87
CA ILE A 282 3.19 6.65 -15.56
C ILE A 282 4.33 7.65 -15.75
N LEU A 283 5.30 7.37 -16.62
CA LEU A 283 6.41 8.28 -16.91
C LEU A 283 5.90 9.64 -17.41
N THR A 284 4.83 9.66 -18.21
CA THR A 284 4.21 10.89 -18.72
C THR A 284 3.63 11.77 -17.62
N ILE A 285 3.15 11.17 -16.53
CA ILE A 285 2.68 11.91 -15.36
C ILE A 285 3.84 12.42 -14.51
N ILE A 286 4.84 11.57 -14.23
CA ILE A 286 5.94 11.95 -13.33
C ILE A 286 6.92 12.93 -14.01
N LYS A 287 7.06 12.90 -15.35
CA LYS A 287 7.97 13.80 -16.12
C LYS A 287 7.70 15.29 -15.95
N GLN A 288 6.55 15.66 -15.40
CA GLN A 288 6.23 17.05 -15.06
C GLN A 288 7.14 17.61 -13.96
N SER A 289 7.94 16.76 -13.31
CA SER A 289 8.97 17.13 -12.35
C SER A 289 10.36 16.95 -12.95
N ASP A 290 11.13 18.03 -13.06
CA ASP A 290 12.53 18.01 -13.55
C ASP A 290 13.48 17.23 -12.62
N ALA A 291 13.02 16.83 -11.43
CA ALA A 291 13.85 16.21 -10.40
C ALA A 291 14.31 14.77 -10.71
N PHE A 292 13.77 14.12 -11.76
CA PHE A 292 14.03 12.71 -12.08
C PHE A 292 14.34 12.47 -13.57
N ILE A 293 14.82 13.49 -14.28
CA ILE A 293 15.10 13.43 -15.73
C ILE A 293 16.00 12.25 -16.11
N VAL A 294 17.01 11.95 -15.28
CA VAL A 294 17.96 10.86 -15.53
C VAL A 294 17.25 9.51 -15.44
N GLU A 295 16.54 9.27 -14.34
CA GLU A 295 15.78 8.05 -14.10
C GLU A 295 14.72 7.82 -15.20
N PHE A 296 13.99 8.86 -15.60
CA PHE A 296 13.01 8.75 -16.68
C PHE A 296 13.64 8.39 -18.00
N LYS A 297 14.78 8.99 -18.33
CA LYS A 297 15.47 8.71 -19.59
C LYS A 297 15.91 7.26 -19.67
N GLU A 298 16.47 6.72 -18.58
CA GLU A 298 16.89 5.32 -18.51
C GLU A 298 15.71 4.37 -18.64
N ILE A 299 14.64 4.59 -17.88
CA ILE A 299 13.42 3.77 -17.95
C ILE A 299 12.80 3.86 -19.35
N ALA A 300 12.65 5.06 -19.92
CA ALA A 300 12.08 5.26 -21.25
C ALA A 300 12.89 4.57 -22.35
N LEU A 301 14.22 4.58 -22.26
CA LEU A 301 15.10 3.84 -23.19
C LEU A 301 14.93 2.33 -23.03
N SER A 302 14.83 1.83 -21.80
CA SER A 302 14.58 0.41 -21.51
C SER A 302 13.23 -0.04 -22.07
N VAL A 303 12.16 0.72 -21.85
CA VAL A 303 10.82 0.45 -22.42
C VAL A 303 10.88 0.46 -23.94
N ARG A 304 11.50 1.47 -24.55
CA ARG A 304 11.64 1.56 -26.01
C ARG A 304 12.34 0.33 -26.58
N ARG A 305 13.40 -0.15 -25.93
CA ARG A 305 14.11 -1.37 -26.32
C ARG A 305 13.19 -2.60 -26.28
N GLN A 306 12.43 -2.77 -25.19
CA GLN A 306 11.51 -3.92 -25.07
C GLN A 306 10.41 -3.90 -26.13
N ILE A 307 9.81 -2.73 -26.36
CA ILE A 307 8.77 -2.56 -27.38
C ILE A 307 9.29 -2.84 -28.80
N GLN A 308 10.51 -2.36 -29.12
CA GLN A 308 11.13 -2.62 -30.43
C GLN A 308 11.40 -4.11 -30.64
N ASN A 309 11.90 -4.80 -29.61
CA ASN A 309 12.12 -6.24 -29.66
C ASN A 309 10.80 -6.99 -29.88
N TYR A 310 9.74 -6.63 -29.15
CA TYR A 310 8.40 -7.20 -29.32
C TYR A 310 7.87 -7.02 -30.75
N TYR A 311 7.92 -5.80 -31.28
CA TYR A 311 7.39 -5.50 -32.61
C TYR A 311 8.14 -6.26 -33.72
N ASN A 312 9.47 -6.39 -33.62
CA ASN A 312 10.25 -7.19 -34.57
C ASN A 312 9.82 -8.66 -34.63
N ILE A 313 9.25 -9.18 -33.55
CA ILE A 313 8.78 -10.57 -33.42
C ILE A 313 7.31 -10.71 -33.85
N THR A 314 6.47 -9.69 -33.60
CA THR A 314 5.00 -9.78 -33.71
C THR A 314 4.40 -9.00 -34.89
N ALA A 315 5.21 -8.31 -35.71
CA ALA A 315 4.75 -7.40 -36.78
C ALA A 315 3.77 -8.00 -37.81
N GLU A 316 3.77 -9.31 -38.03
CA GLU A 316 2.91 -9.96 -39.03
C GLU A 316 1.52 -10.34 -38.49
N ASN A 317 1.33 -10.39 -37.16
CA ASN A 317 0.12 -10.95 -36.50
C ASN A 317 -0.57 -10.00 -35.50
N SER A 318 -0.18 -8.72 -35.43
CA SER A 318 -0.71 -7.80 -34.42
C SER A 318 -2.14 -7.32 -34.74
N ASP A 319 -3.05 -7.45 -33.78
CA ASP A 319 -4.38 -6.86 -33.86
C ASP A 319 -4.34 -5.33 -33.98
N ASN A 320 -5.36 -4.72 -34.60
CA ASN A 320 -5.45 -3.27 -34.79
C ASN A 320 -5.29 -2.49 -33.46
N ILE A 321 -5.87 -3.00 -32.37
CA ILE A 321 -5.77 -2.38 -31.03
C ILE A 321 -4.33 -2.40 -30.50
N GLN A 322 -3.61 -3.52 -30.64
CA GLN A 322 -2.21 -3.62 -30.20
C GLN A 322 -1.32 -2.68 -31.00
N ARG A 323 -1.61 -2.52 -32.29
CA ARG A 323 -0.92 -1.56 -33.15
C ARG A 323 -1.18 -0.11 -32.72
N THR A 324 -2.43 0.26 -32.41
CA THR A 324 -2.76 1.60 -31.89
C THR A 324 -2.04 1.89 -30.57
N ILE A 325 -2.02 0.93 -29.64
CA ILE A 325 -1.30 1.05 -28.37
C ILE A 325 0.20 1.21 -28.62
N TYR A 326 0.78 0.42 -29.52
CA TYR A 326 2.19 0.54 -29.92
C TYR A 326 2.51 1.93 -30.47
N GLU A 327 1.75 2.40 -31.46
CA GLU A 327 1.99 3.70 -32.11
C GLU A 327 1.86 4.86 -31.12
N SER A 328 0.86 4.81 -30.23
CA SER A 328 0.70 5.81 -29.16
C SER A 328 1.86 5.77 -28.16
N THR A 329 2.26 4.57 -27.74
CA THR A 329 3.35 4.39 -26.76
C THR A 329 4.68 4.89 -27.31
N VAL A 330 5.01 4.57 -28.56
CA VAL A 330 6.23 5.06 -29.22
C VAL A 330 6.23 6.58 -29.32
N ARG A 331 5.08 7.20 -29.67
CA ARG A 331 4.94 8.65 -29.72
C ARG A 331 5.22 9.30 -28.36
N MET A 332 4.56 8.81 -27.29
CA MET A 332 4.77 9.31 -25.93
C MET A 332 6.23 9.14 -25.46
N LEU A 333 6.87 8.02 -25.79
CA LEU A 333 8.28 7.78 -25.46
C LEU A 333 9.21 8.77 -26.18
N ILE A 334 8.94 9.10 -27.45
CA ILE A 334 9.70 10.11 -28.17
C ILE A 334 9.57 11.48 -27.48
N ASP A 335 8.36 11.86 -27.06
CA ASP A 335 8.12 13.12 -26.37
C ASP A 335 8.86 13.18 -25.02
N ILE A 336 8.84 12.10 -24.25
CA ILE A 336 9.62 11.98 -23.00
C ILE A 336 11.12 12.16 -23.29
N LEU A 337 11.65 11.43 -24.27
CA LEU A 337 13.08 11.46 -24.58
C LEU A 337 13.56 12.81 -25.13
N ASN A 338 12.72 13.50 -25.91
CA ASN A 338 13.02 14.83 -26.44
C ASN A 338 13.09 15.88 -25.32
N GLN A 339 12.23 15.79 -24.32
CA GLN A 339 12.29 16.67 -23.14
C GLN A 339 13.59 16.44 -22.35
N CYS A 340 14.03 15.19 -22.18
CA CYS A 340 15.31 14.87 -21.54
C CYS A 340 16.57 15.34 -22.32
N GLN A 341 16.41 15.83 -23.56
CA GLN A 341 17.50 16.36 -24.38
C GLN A 341 17.60 17.89 -24.35
N GLN A 342 16.59 18.59 -23.87
CA GLN A 342 16.63 20.05 -23.73
C GLN A 342 17.49 20.37 -22.49
N PRO A 343 18.69 20.96 -22.65
CA PRO A 343 19.42 21.46 -21.50
C PRO A 343 18.62 22.63 -20.93
N ASN A 344 18.29 22.57 -19.64
CA ASN A 344 17.69 23.66 -18.88
C ASN A 344 18.33 24.99 -19.29
N SER A 345 17.54 25.88 -19.92
CA SER A 345 17.97 27.23 -20.25
C SER A 345 17.86 28.17 -19.06
#